data_AF-A0AAQ2FRQ3-F1
#
_entry.id   AF-A0AAQ2FRQ3-F1
#
_cell.length_a   1.000
_cell.length_b   1.000
_cell.length_c   1.000
_cell.angle_alpha   90.00
_cell.angle_beta   90.00
_cell.angle_gamma   90.00
#
_symmetry.space_group_name_H-M   'P 1'
#
loop_
_entity.id
_entity.type
_entity.pdbx_description
1 polymer ?
#
loop_
_entity_poly.entity_id
_entity_poly.type
_entity_poly.pdbx_seq_one_letter_code
_entity_poly.pdbx_strand_id
1 'polypeptide(L)'
;MTRKKKTRSLADKVTIRTGRRKDYKKWRHENPDQVTSSRRFVAKKQQQRKLQAVRKLARQQSGQTIAIHPDKEGDHSPGEPS
;
A
#
# COMPACT_ATOMS: atom_id res chain seq x y z
N MET A 1 -27.86 26.07 -1.48
CA MET A 1 -27.11 24.85 -1.88
C MET A 1 -25.85 24.73 -1.02
N THR A 2 -25.76 23.76 -0.10
CA THR A 2 -24.58 23.61 0.77
C THR A 2 -23.42 22.92 0.06
N ARG A 3 -22.17 23.14 0.49
CA ARG A 3 -20.97 22.53 -0.10
C ARG A 3 -21.08 21.00 -0.16
N LYS A 4 -21.68 20.40 0.87
CA LYS A 4 -22.01 18.96 0.96
C LYS A 4 -22.87 18.48 -0.21
N LYS A 5 -23.83 19.29 -0.69
CA LYS A 5 -24.67 18.97 -1.86
C LYS A 5 -23.94 19.15 -3.21
N LYS A 6 -22.94 20.03 -3.31
CA LYS A 6 -22.12 20.22 -4.53
C LYS A 6 -21.09 19.11 -4.72
N THR A 7 -20.51 18.60 -3.63
CA THR A 7 -19.45 17.58 -3.66
C THR A 7 -19.91 16.26 -3.03
N ARG A 8 -21.11 15.79 -3.40
CA ARG A 8 -21.67 14.56 -2.84
C ARG A 8 -20.81 13.36 -3.22
N SER A 9 -20.54 12.50 -2.25
CA SER A 9 -19.89 11.22 -2.48
C SER A 9 -20.76 10.34 -3.39
N LEU A 10 -20.14 9.34 -4.01
CA LEU A 10 -20.87 8.38 -4.85
C LEU A 10 -21.98 7.66 -4.07
N ALA A 11 -21.70 7.29 -2.82
CA ALA A 11 -22.66 6.67 -1.91
C ALA A 11 -23.89 7.56 -1.68
N ASP A 12 -23.67 8.85 -1.45
CA ASP A 12 -24.73 9.84 -1.30
C ASP A 12 -25.55 9.94 -2.60
N LYS A 13 -24.88 10.05 -3.76
CA LYS A 13 -25.57 10.13 -5.06
C LYS A 13 -26.48 8.93 -5.30
N VAL A 14 -26.01 7.72 -5.02
CA VAL A 14 -26.81 6.48 -5.12
C VAL A 14 -27.97 6.50 -4.13
N THR A 15 -27.71 6.87 -2.87
CA THR A 15 -28.74 6.90 -1.82
C THR A 15 -29.88 7.88 -2.13
N ILE A 16 -29.61 9.05 -2.73
CA ILE A 16 -30.69 9.97 -3.15
C ILE A 16 -31.46 9.44 -4.37
N ARG A 17 -30.78 8.75 -5.29
CA ARG A 17 -31.42 8.20 -6.48
C ARG A 17 -32.42 7.09 -6.14
N THR A 18 -32.05 6.23 -5.20
CA THR A 18 -32.84 5.01 -4.91
C THR A 18 -33.57 5.07 -3.57
N GLY A 19 -33.28 6.06 -2.73
CA GLY A 19 -33.87 6.22 -1.40
C GLY A 19 -33.38 5.22 -0.35
N ARG A 20 -32.57 4.21 -0.71
CA ARG A 20 -32.06 3.19 0.22
C ARG A 20 -30.54 3.19 0.32
N ARG A 21 -30.04 3.20 1.55
CA ARG A 21 -28.59 3.19 1.85
C ARG A 21 -27.89 1.89 1.39
N LYS A 22 -28.59 0.75 1.40
CA LYS A 22 -28.02 -0.56 1.00
C LYS A 22 -27.76 -0.66 -0.51
N ASP A 23 -28.42 0.17 -1.31
CA ASP A 23 -28.28 0.12 -2.77
C ASP A 23 -26.89 0.56 -3.22
N TYR A 24 -26.18 1.35 -2.43
CA TYR A 24 -24.77 1.64 -2.73
C TYR A 24 -23.92 0.37 -2.75
N LYS A 25 -24.18 -0.62 -1.88
CA LYS A 25 -23.42 -1.88 -1.88
C LYS A 25 -23.71 -2.66 -3.17
N LYS A 26 -24.98 -2.85 -3.52
CA LYS A 26 -25.41 -3.54 -4.75
C LYS A 26 -24.86 -2.83 -5.99
N TRP A 27 -25.06 -1.52 -6.08
CA TRP A 27 -24.58 -0.68 -7.17
C TRP A 27 -23.05 -0.76 -7.36
N ARG A 28 -22.28 -0.85 -6.27
CA ARG A 28 -20.82 -1.05 -6.35
C ARG A 28 -20.41 -2.40 -6.92
N HIS A 29 -21.19 -3.45 -6.66
CA HIS A 29 -20.94 -4.77 -7.23
C HIS A 29 -21.33 -4.81 -8.71
N GLU A 30 -22.38 -4.09 -9.11
CA GLU A 30 -22.84 -3.97 -10.50
C GLU A 30 -21.97 -3.02 -11.35
N ASN A 31 -21.28 -2.06 -10.72
CA ASN A 31 -20.47 -1.04 -11.40
C ASN A 31 -19.05 -0.97 -10.80
N PRO A 32 -18.27 -2.06 -10.85
CA PRO A 32 -16.95 -2.11 -10.21
C PRO A 32 -16.00 -1.03 -10.73
N ASP A 33 -16.05 -0.73 -12.03
CA ASP A 33 -15.14 0.22 -12.70
C ASP A 33 -15.36 1.68 -12.29
N GLN A 34 -16.57 2.01 -11.82
CA GLN A 34 -16.90 3.36 -11.38
C GLN A 34 -16.48 3.63 -9.93
N VAL A 35 -16.09 2.60 -9.19
CA VAL A 35 -15.61 2.68 -7.80
C VAL A 35 -14.09 2.70 -7.78
N THR A 36 -13.51 3.61 -8.57
CA THR A 36 -12.06 3.77 -8.62
C THR A 36 -11.62 4.97 -7.79
N SER A 37 -10.47 4.83 -7.13
CA SER A 37 -9.85 5.97 -6.47
C SER A 37 -9.40 6.98 -7.53
N SER A 38 -9.58 8.28 -7.26
CA SER A 38 -9.23 9.32 -8.23
C SER A 38 -7.75 9.31 -8.60
N ARG A 39 -7.43 9.73 -9.83
CA ARG A 39 -6.04 9.81 -10.34
C ARG A 39 -5.10 10.57 -9.40
N ARG A 40 -5.58 11.66 -8.81
CA ARG A 40 -4.84 12.46 -7.81
C ARG A 40 -4.50 11.65 -6.56
N PHE A 41 -5.42 10.82 -6.08
CA PHE A 41 -5.18 9.96 -4.92
C PHE A 41 -4.10 8.90 -5.22
N VAL A 42 -4.17 8.29 -6.40
CA VAL A 42 -3.18 7.30 -6.87
C VAL A 42 -1.79 7.94 -6.98
N ALA A 43 -1.68 9.10 -7.64
CA ALA A 43 -0.42 9.83 -7.78
C ALA A 43 0.18 10.21 -6.41
N LYS A 44 -0.65 10.72 -5.48
CA LYS A 44 -0.22 11.01 -4.10
C LYS A 44 0.35 9.75 -3.42
N LYS A 45 -0.33 8.61 -3.53
CA LYS A 45 0.13 7.36 -2.91
C LYS A 45 1.42 6.84 -3.54
N GLN A 46 1.58 6.97 -4.85
CA GLN A 46 2.82 6.62 -5.54
C GLN A 46 4.01 7.45 -5.03
N GLN A 47 3.83 8.76 -4.90
CA GLN A 47 4.84 9.66 -4.34
C GLN A 47 5.19 9.27 -2.89
N GLN A 48 4.19 8.96 -2.07
CA GLN A 48 4.41 8.51 -0.68
C GLN A 48 5.26 7.24 -0.62
N ARG A 49 4.97 6.24 -1.45
CA ARG A 49 5.76 4.99 -1.51
C ARG A 49 7.20 5.26 -1.96
N LYS A 50 7.40 6.15 -2.94
CA LYS A 50 8.74 6.55 -3.39
C LYS A 50 9.56 7.15 -2.25
N LEU A 51 8.98 8.10 -1.51
CA LEU A 51 9.64 8.71 -0.35
C LEU A 51 9.92 7.69 0.76
N GLN A 52 9.01 6.75 0.98
CA GLN A 52 9.20 5.68 1.96
C GLN A 52 10.34 4.74 1.56
N ALA A 53 10.44 4.37 0.29
CA ALA A 53 11.54 3.56 -0.24
C ALA A 53 12.90 4.25 -0.02
N VAL A 54 12.99 5.55 -0.34
CA VAL A 54 14.20 6.36 -0.10
C VAL A 54 14.57 6.37 1.38
N ARG A 55 13.60 6.59 2.28
CA ARG A 55 13.85 6.57 3.74
C ARG A 55 14.28 5.20 4.24
N LYS A 56 13.73 4.12 3.68
CA LYS A 56 14.12 2.75 4.02
C LYS A 56 15.56 2.48 3.59
N LEU A 57 15.94 2.89 2.39
CA LEU A 57 17.30 2.76 1.89
C LEU A 57 18.29 3.55 2.76
N ALA A 58 18.00 4.81 3.07
CA ALA A 58 18.84 5.63 3.94
C ALA A 58 19.05 4.99 5.31
N ARG A 59 17.99 4.38 5.89
CA ARG A 59 18.09 3.64 7.15
C ARG A 59 18.97 2.40 7.04
N GLN A 60 18.90 1.68 5.92
CA GLN A 60 19.75 0.52 5.68
C GLN A 60 21.23 0.94 5.56
N GLN A 61 21.49 2.05 4.88
CA GLN A 61 22.84 2.61 4.73
C GLN A 61 23.41 3.14 6.05
N SER A 62 22.59 3.75 6.90
CA SER A 62 23.02 4.27 8.21
C SER A 62 23.05 3.21 9.31
N GLY A 63 22.53 2.01 9.05
CA GLY A 63 22.44 0.95 10.04
C GLY A 63 23.78 0.26 10.25
N GLN A 64 24.03 -0.24 11.46
CA GLN A 64 25.18 -1.11 11.71
C GLN A 64 24.98 -2.45 10.98
N THR A 65 26.00 -2.87 10.25
CA THR A 65 26.05 -4.18 9.61
C THR A 65 26.28 -5.24 10.68
N ILE A 66 25.21 -5.92 11.09
CA ILE A 66 25.30 -7.08 11.99
C ILE A 66 25.56 -8.31 11.12
N ALA A 67 26.64 -9.04 11.39
CA ALA A 67 26.88 -10.35 10.78
C ALA A 67 25.87 -11.34 11.35
N ILE A 68 24.78 -11.58 10.61
CA ILE A 68 23.74 -12.55 10.99
C ILE A 68 24.29 -13.98 10.90
N HIS A 69 25.32 -14.19 10.07
CA HIS A 69 26.07 -15.42 9.99
C HIS A 69 27.57 -15.10 10.14
N PRO A 70 28.17 -15.35 11.32
CA PRO A 70 29.62 -15.40 11.40
C PRO A 70 30.08 -16.61 10.57
N ASP A 71 30.98 -16.39 9.62
CA ASP A 71 31.67 -17.48 8.93
C ASP A 71 32.34 -18.35 9.99
N LYS A 72 32.04 -19.66 9.97
CA LYS A 72 32.70 -20.65 10.82
C LYS A 72 34.15 -20.83 10.36
N GLU A 73 35.00 -19.88 10.71
CA GLU A 73 36.45 -20.08 10.76
C GLU A 73 36.74 -21.03 11.94
N GLY A 74 36.73 -22.35 11.72
CA GLY A 74 37.19 -23.27 12.77
C GLY A 74 36.80 -24.75 12.73
N ASP A 75 36.22 -25.30 11.66
CA ASP A 75 36.02 -26.77 11.60
C ASP A 75 36.12 -27.33 10.18
N HIS A 76 37.34 -27.37 9.65
CA HIS A 76 37.69 -28.34 8.63
C HIS A 76 39.14 -28.79 8.87
N SER A 77 39.32 -29.75 9.77
CA SER A 77 40.52 -30.58 9.81
C SER A 77 40.56 -31.41 8.52
N PRO A 78 41.56 -31.24 7.63
CA PRO A 78 41.69 -32.11 6.47
C PRO A 78 42.20 -33.46 6.99
N GLY A 79 41.32 -34.45 7.04
CA GLY A 79 41.71 -35.83 7.33
C GLY A 79 42.71 -36.33 6.30
N GLU A 80 43.93 -36.62 6.74
CA GLU A 80 44.96 -37.37 6.04
C GLU A 80 44.42 -38.73 5.58
N PRO A 81 44.53 -39.09 4.29
CA PRO A 81 44.45 -40.48 3.86
C PRO A 81 45.84 -41.13 3.97
N SER A 82 45.97 -42.17 4.80
CA SER A 82 47.05 -43.17 4.75
C SER A 82 46.60 -44.41 4.01
#